data_AF-A0A8S3VLL0-F1
#
_entry.id   AF-A0A8S3VLL0-F1
#
_cell.length_a   1.000
_cell.length_b   1.000
_cell.length_c   1.000
_cell.angle_alpha   90.00
_cell.angle_beta   90.00
_cell.angle_gamma   90.00
#
_symmetry.space_group_name_H-M   'P 1'
#
loop_
_entity.id
_entity.type
_entity.pdbx_description
1 polymer ?
#
loop_
_entity_poly.entity_id
_entity_poly.type
_entity_poly.pdbx_seq_one_letter_code
_entity_poly.pdbx_strand_id
1 'polypeptide(L)'
;MFAYCLKGGSVGKGTAVLGLSDVDLIFPIYDITTVETLKQKMDDIKSAIDSLLQDKLLLQFFYKDKKNSLLVTSVLAEHTIIKSIAVELLVIRSWEDLEKPDSDSEEKISKKVFEHLRNFGKIHVSWSTYYKPADYLHDISSKPYILDPVDPYNNVISEITNHYCGGSHVPEADKAVMKQVNRLQSDAERAFNSFK
;
A
#
# COMPACT_ATOMS: atom_id res chain seq x y z
N MET A 1 -30.49 -0.69 -1.18
CA MET A 1 -30.41 0.78 -1.41
C MET A 1 -29.32 1.35 -0.50
N PHE A 2 -28.32 2.03 -1.06
CA PHE A 2 -27.11 2.45 -0.35
C PHE A 2 -27.42 3.52 0.72
N ALA A 3 -26.79 3.44 1.90
CA ALA A 3 -26.95 4.48 2.91
C ALA A 3 -26.00 5.66 2.72
N TYR A 4 -24.79 5.40 2.22
CA TYR A 4 -23.75 6.40 1.93
C TYR A 4 -22.65 5.75 1.08
N CYS A 5 -21.82 6.57 0.41
CA CYS A 5 -20.62 6.12 -0.30
C CYS A 5 -19.40 6.46 0.54
N LEU A 6 -18.54 5.47 0.80
CA LEU A 6 -17.26 5.66 1.47
C LEU A 6 -16.14 5.70 0.44
N LYS A 7 -15.18 6.59 0.68
CA LYS A 7 -13.90 6.56 -0.02
C LYS A 7 -13.08 5.41 0.56
N GLY A 8 -12.71 4.45 -0.29
CA GLY A 8 -11.74 3.41 0.02
C GLY A 8 -10.36 3.76 -0.53
N GLY A 9 -9.42 2.81 -0.43
CA GLY A 9 -8.14 2.90 -1.11
C GLY A 9 -7.28 4.09 -0.69
N SER A 10 -6.34 4.47 -1.56
CA SER A 10 -5.43 5.59 -1.30
C SER A 10 -6.17 6.95 -1.27
N VAL A 11 -7.30 7.08 -1.96
CA VAL A 11 -8.10 8.31 -1.95
C VAL A 11 -8.83 8.50 -0.62
N GLY A 12 -9.39 7.44 -0.05
CA GLY A 12 -10.03 7.47 1.27
C GLY A 12 -9.04 7.68 2.41
N LYS A 13 -7.80 7.21 2.25
CA LYS A 13 -6.71 7.37 3.22
C LYS A 13 -5.96 8.71 3.13
N GLY A 14 -6.24 9.54 2.11
CA GLY A 14 -5.51 10.77 1.86
C GLY A 14 -4.07 10.57 1.36
N THR A 15 -3.75 9.38 0.84
CA THR A 15 -2.45 8.98 0.27
C THR A 15 -2.46 8.94 -1.26
N ALA A 16 -3.59 9.29 -1.89
CA ALA A 16 -3.73 9.29 -3.34
C ALA A 16 -2.66 10.15 -4.02
N VAL A 17 -2.10 9.60 -5.08
CA VAL A 17 -1.15 10.26 -5.96
C VAL A 17 -1.92 10.89 -7.11
N LEU A 18 -1.77 12.20 -7.28
CA LEU A 18 -2.47 12.96 -8.31
C LEU A 18 -2.20 12.37 -9.70
N GLY A 19 -3.27 11.93 -10.38
CA GLY A 19 -3.20 11.39 -11.74
C GLY A 19 -2.70 9.94 -11.85
N LEU A 20 -2.36 9.28 -10.74
CA LEU A 20 -1.87 7.89 -10.70
C LEU A 20 -2.69 6.98 -9.78
N SER A 21 -3.68 7.50 -9.08
CA SER A 21 -4.54 6.72 -8.18
C SER A 21 -5.95 6.57 -8.73
N ASP A 22 -6.40 5.31 -8.75
CA ASP A 22 -7.81 4.98 -8.92
C ASP A 22 -8.61 5.38 -7.68
N VAL A 23 -9.92 5.56 -7.85
CA VAL A 23 -10.86 5.83 -6.77
C VAL A 23 -11.55 4.53 -6.39
N ASP A 24 -11.24 4.02 -5.19
CA ASP A 24 -12.00 2.93 -4.59
C ASP A 24 -13.24 3.49 -3.89
N LEU A 25 -14.42 2.99 -4.26
CA LEU A 25 -15.68 3.34 -3.62
C LEU A 25 -16.27 2.12 -2.93
N ILE A 26 -16.56 2.26 -1.64
CA ILE A 26 -17.24 1.24 -0.87
C ILE A 26 -18.69 1.69 -0.67
N PHE A 27 -19.61 0.86 -1.14
CA PHE A 27 -21.04 1.07 -0.99
C PHE A 27 -21.63 0.02 -0.05
N PRO A 28 -21.87 0.35 1.23
CA PRO A 28 -22.52 -0.57 2.16
C PRO A 28 -23.96 -0.83 1.71
N ILE A 29 -24.30 -2.11 1.53
CA ILE A 29 -25.65 -2.55 1.15
C ILE A 29 -26.24 -3.34 2.32
N TYR A 30 -27.31 -2.82 2.90
CA TYR A 30 -27.92 -3.38 4.12
C TYR A 30 -29.04 -4.40 3.83
N ASP A 31 -29.57 -4.42 2.61
CA ASP A 31 -30.72 -5.23 2.20
C ASP A 31 -30.34 -6.47 1.38
N ILE A 32 -29.10 -6.96 1.55
CA ILE A 32 -28.57 -8.16 0.90
C ILE A 32 -27.98 -9.06 1.98
N THR A 33 -28.65 -10.16 2.25
CA THR A 33 -28.26 -11.13 3.29
C THR A 33 -27.75 -12.44 2.71
N THR A 34 -27.88 -12.65 1.40
CA THR A 34 -27.42 -13.87 0.70
C THR A 34 -26.75 -13.56 -0.63
N VAL A 35 -25.91 -14.49 -1.10
CA VAL A 35 -25.23 -14.41 -2.40
C VAL A 35 -26.22 -14.44 -3.56
N GLU A 36 -27.31 -15.20 -3.43
CA GLU A 36 -28.37 -15.30 -4.43
C GLU A 36 -29.10 -13.96 -4.59
N THR A 37 -29.42 -13.29 -3.47
CA THR A 37 -30.05 -11.97 -3.47
C THR A 37 -29.12 -10.92 -4.08
N LEU A 38 -27.81 -11.03 -3.81
CA LEU A 38 -26.79 -10.17 -4.44
C LEU A 38 -26.78 -10.34 -5.96
N LYS A 39 -26.79 -11.58 -6.46
CA LYS A 39 -26.81 -11.88 -7.90
C LYS A 39 -28.05 -11.34 -8.58
N GLN A 40 -29.22 -11.48 -7.95
CA GLN A 40 -30.50 -10.99 -8.48
C GLN A 40 -30.56 -9.47 -8.55
N LYS A 41 -29.99 -8.76 -7.56
CA LYS A 41 -29.98 -7.29 -7.50
C LYS A 41 -28.79 -6.65 -8.21
N MET A 42 -27.91 -7.43 -8.82
CA MET A 42 -26.63 -6.94 -9.37
C MET A 42 -26.83 -5.84 -10.41
N ASP A 43 -27.83 -5.98 -11.29
CA ASP A 43 -28.08 -5.00 -12.35
C ASP A 43 -28.69 -3.70 -11.82
N ASP A 44 -29.55 -3.79 -10.80
CA ASP A 44 -30.09 -2.62 -10.09
C ASP A 44 -28.99 -1.86 -9.33
N ILE A 45 -28.07 -2.60 -8.69
CA ILE A 45 -26.91 -2.05 -7.97
C ILE A 45 -25.99 -1.32 -8.95
N LYS A 46 -25.66 -1.93 -10.10
CA LYS A 46 -24.85 -1.30 -11.14
C LYS A 46 -25.51 -0.03 -11.66
N SER A 47 -26.80 -0.10 -12.01
CA SER A 47 -27.54 1.07 -12.50
C SER A 47 -27.57 2.22 -11.50
N ALA A 48 -27.70 1.91 -10.20
CA ALA A 48 -27.66 2.90 -9.14
C ALA A 48 -26.24 3.51 -8.98
N ILE A 49 -25.18 2.71 -9.09
CA ILE A 49 -23.79 3.20 -9.07
C ILE A 49 -23.52 4.09 -10.28
N ASP A 50 -23.91 3.68 -11.49
CA ASP A 50 -23.72 4.46 -12.71
C ASP A 50 -24.41 5.83 -12.62
N SER A 51 -25.65 5.85 -12.11
CA SER A 51 -26.40 7.10 -11.87
C SER A 51 -25.67 8.01 -10.88
N LEU A 52 -25.13 7.46 -9.79
CA LEU A 52 -24.34 8.22 -8.81
C LEU A 52 -23.04 8.76 -9.41
N LEU A 53 -22.32 7.96 -10.22
CA LEU A 53 -21.06 8.38 -10.83
C LEU A 53 -21.24 9.49 -11.87
N GLN A 54 -22.42 9.63 -12.48
CA GLN A 54 -22.74 10.74 -13.38
C GLN A 54 -22.99 12.06 -12.65
N ASP A 55 -23.20 12.05 -11.33
CA ASP A 55 -23.38 13.27 -10.55
C ASP A 55 -22.02 13.97 -10.33
N LYS A 56 -21.86 15.13 -10.98
CA LYS A 56 -20.61 15.93 -10.99
C LYS A 56 -20.15 16.38 -9.59
N LEU A 57 -21.01 16.36 -8.59
CA LEU A 57 -20.66 16.71 -7.21
C LEU A 57 -19.76 15.67 -6.54
N LEU A 58 -19.89 14.38 -6.89
CA LEU A 58 -19.05 13.32 -6.32
C LEU A 58 -17.59 13.47 -6.73
N LEU A 59 -17.30 13.81 -7.99
CA LEU A 59 -15.93 14.02 -8.50
C LEU A 59 -15.18 15.15 -7.78
N GLN A 60 -15.86 16.22 -7.35
CA GLN A 60 -15.24 17.33 -6.61
C GLN A 60 -14.86 16.95 -5.17
N PHE A 61 -15.54 15.95 -4.59
CA PHE A 61 -15.34 15.52 -3.21
C PHE A 61 -14.02 14.75 -3.02
N PHE A 62 -13.49 14.11 -4.07
CA PHE A 62 -12.29 13.25 -3.99
C PHE A 62 -10.94 14.01 -4.02
N TYR A 63 -10.92 15.26 -4.47
CA TYR A 63 -9.66 16.01 -4.74
C TYR A 63 -9.08 16.82 -3.55
N LYS A 64 -9.55 16.58 -2.32
CA LYS A 64 -9.07 17.28 -1.12
C LYS A 64 -8.49 16.31 -0.10
N ASP A 65 -7.22 15.92 -0.24
CA ASP A 65 -6.32 15.70 0.90
C ASP A 65 -4.87 15.61 0.42
N LYS A 66 -3.95 16.35 1.07
CA LYS A 66 -2.61 16.68 0.50
C LYS A 66 -1.41 16.32 1.38
N LYS A 67 -1.58 15.78 2.59
CA LYS A 67 -0.46 15.74 3.56
C LYS A 67 0.41 14.47 3.52
N ASN A 68 -0.12 13.30 3.16
CA ASN A 68 0.67 12.06 3.07
C ASN A 68 1.10 11.70 1.64
N SER A 69 0.69 12.50 0.66
CA SER A 69 0.81 12.20 -0.77
C SER A 69 2.24 12.33 -1.30
N LEU A 70 3.08 13.24 -0.80
CA LEU A 70 4.37 13.55 -1.46
C LEU A 70 5.41 12.42 -1.40
N LEU A 71 5.59 11.75 -0.25
CA LEU A 71 6.57 10.66 -0.11
C LEU A 71 6.12 9.40 -0.86
N VAL A 72 4.82 9.09 -0.78
CA VAL A 72 4.22 7.97 -1.51
C VAL A 72 4.27 8.24 -3.02
N THR A 73 4.03 9.48 -3.46
CA THR A 73 4.15 9.89 -4.87
C THR A 73 5.57 9.77 -5.40
N SER A 74 6.59 10.24 -4.67
CA SER A 74 7.97 10.21 -5.17
C SER A 74 8.53 8.80 -5.29
N VAL A 75 8.18 7.91 -4.34
CA VAL A 75 8.58 6.49 -4.40
C VAL A 75 7.81 5.74 -5.49
N LEU A 76 6.49 5.95 -5.62
CA LEU A 76 5.67 5.19 -6.57
C LEU A 76 5.78 5.69 -8.02
N ALA A 77 6.02 6.99 -8.25
CA ALA A 77 6.13 7.54 -9.61
C ALA A 77 7.33 6.97 -10.38
N GLU A 78 8.38 6.51 -9.68
CA GLU A 78 9.59 5.98 -10.29
C GLU A 78 9.70 4.44 -10.20
N HIS A 79 8.88 3.80 -9.35
CA HIS A 79 8.95 2.37 -9.06
C HIS A 79 7.57 1.70 -9.00
N THR A 80 7.14 1.10 -10.13
CA THR A 80 5.88 0.34 -10.22
C THR A 80 5.92 -1.00 -9.47
N ILE A 81 7.08 -1.41 -8.96
CA ILE A 81 7.27 -2.75 -8.35
C ILE A 81 6.85 -2.81 -6.88
N ILE A 82 6.89 -1.68 -6.18
CA ILE A 82 6.41 -1.58 -4.80
C ILE A 82 4.97 -1.06 -4.85
N LYS A 83 4.06 -1.80 -4.23
CA LYS A 83 2.66 -1.38 -4.09
C LYS A 83 2.56 -0.21 -3.10
N SER A 84 1.61 0.69 -3.31
CA SER A 84 1.36 1.84 -2.43
C SER A 84 1.19 1.42 -0.97
N ILE A 85 0.46 0.32 -0.74
CA ILE A 85 0.23 -0.25 0.59
C ILE A 85 1.53 -0.61 1.32
N ALA A 86 2.57 -1.07 0.62
CA ALA A 86 3.85 -1.38 1.24
C ALA A 86 4.54 -0.10 1.74
N VAL A 87 4.49 0.99 0.97
CA VAL A 87 5.04 2.28 1.39
C VAL A 87 4.23 2.87 2.54
N GLU A 88 2.90 2.80 2.48
CA GLU A 88 2.01 3.24 3.57
C GLU A 88 2.35 2.54 4.89
N LEU A 89 2.55 1.22 4.87
CA LEU A 89 2.89 0.43 6.04
C LEU A 89 4.31 0.74 6.57
N LEU A 90 5.27 1.01 5.69
CA LEU A 90 6.60 1.48 6.11
C LEU A 90 6.56 2.86 6.77
N VAL A 91 5.70 3.76 6.27
CA VAL A 91 5.48 5.09 6.87
C VAL A 91 4.89 4.92 8.28
N ILE A 92 3.85 4.10 8.44
CA ILE A 92 3.23 3.83 9.74
C ILE A 92 4.26 3.25 10.70
N ARG A 93 5.02 2.23 10.28
CA ARG A 93 6.07 1.63 11.11
C ARG A 93 7.14 2.64 11.52
N SER A 94 7.57 3.47 10.56
CA SER A 94 8.57 4.52 10.80
C SER A 94 8.06 5.59 11.77
N TRP A 95 6.77 5.92 11.71
CA TRP A 95 6.10 6.81 12.65
C TRP A 95 6.01 6.18 14.04
N GLU A 96 5.60 4.91 14.16
CA GLU A 96 5.48 4.21 15.45
C GLU A 96 6.81 4.09 16.19
N ASP A 97 7.90 3.89 15.45
CA ASP A 97 9.23 3.85 16.03
C ASP A 97 9.71 5.24 16.52
N LEU A 98 9.03 6.33 16.12
CA LEU A 98 9.24 7.66 16.70
C LEU A 98 8.31 7.81 17.91
N GLU A 99 8.84 7.48 19.09
CA GLU A 99 8.10 7.52 20.37
C GLU A 99 7.39 8.87 20.63
N LYS A 100 7.92 9.99 20.10
CA LYS A 100 7.33 11.32 20.17
C LYS A 100 7.50 12.09 18.86
N PRO A 101 6.40 12.45 18.17
CA PRO A 101 6.47 13.34 17.03
C PRO A 101 6.84 14.77 17.45
N ASP A 102 7.84 15.35 16.79
CA ASP A 102 8.21 16.76 16.83
C ASP A 102 8.12 17.42 15.44
N SER A 103 8.59 18.67 15.30
CA SER A 103 8.57 19.43 14.04
C SER A 103 9.29 18.74 12.88
N ASP A 104 10.23 17.85 13.16
CA ASP A 104 11.10 17.22 12.17
C ASP A 104 10.69 15.76 11.89
N SER A 105 9.54 15.33 12.44
CA SER A 105 9.04 13.96 12.31
C SER A 105 8.89 13.53 10.86
N GLU A 106 8.41 14.43 9.99
CA GLU A 106 8.19 14.11 8.57
C GLU A 106 9.50 13.77 7.85
N GLU A 107 10.58 14.51 8.14
CA GLU A 107 11.91 14.25 7.59
C GLU A 107 12.49 12.95 8.16
N LYS A 108 12.36 12.75 9.48
CA LYS A 108 12.82 11.53 10.17
C LYS A 108 12.12 10.28 9.65
N ILE A 109 10.81 10.35 9.41
CA ILE A 109 10.01 9.27 8.82
C ILE A 109 10.46 9.01 7.39
N SER A 110 10.59 10.05 6.57
CA SER A 110 11.03 9.92 5.19
C SER A 110 12.39 9.24 5.11
N LYS A 111 13.34 9.70 5.93
CA LYS A 111 14.69 9.12 6.03
C LYS A 111 14.65 7.64 6.45
N LYS A 112 13.78 7.28 7.39
CA LYS A 112 13.62 5.90 7.87
C LYS A 112 12.96 4.99 6.83
N VAL A 113 11.97 5.49 6.10
CA VAL A 113 11.38 4.78 4.95
C VAL A 113 12.45 4.52 3.88
N PHE A 114 13.25 5.52 3.50
CA PHE A 114 14.36 5.31 2.56
C PHE A 114 15.43 4.36 3.11
N GLU A 115 15.68 4.36 4.43
CA GLU A 115 16.56 3.39 5.07
C GLU A 115 16.05 1.94 4.97
N HIS A 116 14.74 1.72 5.11
CA HIS A 116 14.13 0.42 4.85
C HIS A 116 14.29 0.02 3.39
N LEU A 117 13.97 0.93 2.47
CA LEU A 117 14.03 0.68 1.03
C LEU A 117 15.45 0.39 0.53
N ARG A 118 16.48 1.13 0.99
CA ARG A 118 17.88 0.83 0.63
C ARG A 118 18.32 -0.54 1.15
N ASN A 119 17.81 -0.96 2.31
CA ASN A 119 18.11 -2.23 2.95
C ASN A 119 17.01 -3.26 2.71
N PHE A 120 16.44 -3.29 1.49
CA PHE A 120 15.23 -4.05 1.18
C PHE A 120 15.24 -5.48 1.70
N GLY A 121 16.33 -6.23 1.51
CA GLY A 121 16.48 -7.62 1.97
C GLY A 121 16.46 -7.83 3.49
N LYS A 122 16.43 -6.76 4.29
CA LYS A 122 16.35 -6.78 5.77
C LYS A 122 15.02 -6.24 6.30
N ILE A 123 14.06 -5.92 5.43
CA ILE A 123 12.75 -5.42 5.85
C ILE A 123 11.98 -6.55 6.53
N HIS A 124 11.69 -6.40 7.83
CA HIS A 124 10.83 -7.30 8.59
C HIS A 124 9.83 -6.46 9.36
N VAL A 125 8.61 -6.32 8.83
CA VAL A 125 7.56 -5.45 9.40
C VAL A 125 6.29 -6.25 9.62
N SER A 126 5.76 -6.18 10.84
CA SER A 126 4.54 -6.86 11.24
C SER A 126 3.96 -6.20 12.49
N TRP A 127 2.67 -6.39 12.72
CA TRP A 127 1.96 -5.94 13.91
C TRP A 127 1.39 -7.14 14.67
N SER A 128 1.22 -7.00 15.98
CA SER A 128 0.65 -8.06 16.83
C SER A 128 -0.75 -7.72 17.37
N THR A 129 -1.42 -6.74 16.75
CA THR A 129 -2.71 -6.21 17.24
C THR A 129 -3.84 -7.23 17.05
N TYR A 130 -3.92 -7.89 15.90
CA TYR A 130 -5.01 -8.80 15.54
C TYR A 130 -4.58 -10.28 15.43
N TYR A 131 -3.29 -10.55 15.32
CA TYR A 131 -2.71 -11.89 15.29
C TYR A 131 -1.29 -11.87 15.85
N LYS A 132 -0.69 -13.04 16.12
CA LYS A 132 0.71 -13.15 16.53
C LYS A 132 1.56 -13.55 15.31
N PRO A 133 2.47 -12.71 14.82
CA PRO A 133 3.25 -13.02 13.62
C PRO A 133 4.04 -14.34 13.70
N ALA A 134 4.52 -14.70 14.89
CA ALA A 134 5.26 -15.95 15.11
C ALA A 134 4.48 -17.21 14.69
N ASP A 135 3.15 -17.16 14.70
CA ASP A 135 2.29 -18.29 14.31
C ASP A 135 2.20 -18.46 12.77
N TYR A 136 2.73 -17.53 11.98
CA TYR A 136 2.60 -17.49 10.51
C TYR A 136 3.93 -17.28 9.77
N LEU A 137 4.99 -16.86 10.45
CA LEU A 137 6.28 -16.48 9.84
C LEU A 137 7.19 -17.66 9.43
N HIS A 138 6.72 -18.90 9.48
CA HIS A 138 7.53 -20.12 9.32
C HIS A 138 8.59 -20.05 8.19
N ASP A 139 8.16 -19.97 6.93
CA ASP A 139 9.03 -20.10 5.76
C ASP A 139 9.56 -18.77 5.20
N ILE A 140 9.13 -17.64 5.80
CA ILE A 140 9.46 -16.29 5.34
C ILE A 140 10.32 -15.49 6.34
N SER A 141 10.58 -16.02 7.54
CA SER A 141 11.38 -15.34 8.58
C SER A 141 12.80 -14.96 8.14
N SER A 142 13.35 -15.63 7.13
CA SER A 142 14.68 -15.36 6.58
C SER A 142 14.66 -14.42 5.36
N LYS A 143 13.49 -13.95 4.96
CA LYS A 143 13.25 -13.16 3.74
C LYS A 143 12.58 -11.84 4.11
N PRO A 144 12.70 -10.80 3.27
CA PRO A 144 12.02 -9.55 3.55
C PRO A 144 10.50 -9.73 3.51
N TYR A 145 9.80 -9.19 4.50
CA TYR A 145 8.34 -9.19 4.56
C TYR A 145 7.79 -7.89 5.14
N ILE A 146 6.60 -7.53 4.65
CA ILE A 146 5.70 -6.57 5.29
C ILE A 146 4.34 -7.28 5.37
N LEU A 147 3.97 -7.74 6.56
CA LEU A 147 2.69 -8.42 6.74
C LEU A 147 1.56 -7.42 6.84
N ASP A 148 0.45 -7.72 6.16
CA ASP A 148 -0.80 -6.97 6.29
C ASP A 148 -1.29 -7.04 7.75
N PRO A 149 -1.57 -5.90 8.42
CA PRO A 149 -2.04 -5.88 9.79
C PRO A 149 -3.35 -6.66 10.02
N VAL A 150 -4.17 -6.86 8.98
CA VAL A 150 -5.48 -7.53 9.09
C VAL A 150 -5.53 -8.91 8.43
N ASP A 151 -4.47 -9.32 7.73
CA ASP A 151 -4.36 -10.65 7.12
C ASP A 151 -2.93 -11.22 7.29
N PRO A 152 -2.72 -12.17 8.22
CA PRO A 152 -1.39 -12.72 8.51
C PRO A 152 -0.75 -13.51 7.35
N TYR A 153 -1.54 -13.91 6.34
CA TYR A 153 -1.04 -14.64 5.18
C TYR A 153 -0.62 -13.71 4.04
N ASN A 154 -0.99 -12.43 4.11
CA ASN A 154 -0.71 -11.44 3.08
C ASN A 154 0.60 -10.70 3.35
N ASN A 155 1.71 -11.20 2.79
CA ASN A 155 2.92 -10.40 2.65
C ASN A 155 2.75 -9.45 1.46
N VAL A 156 2.61 -8.14 1.73
CA VAL A 156 2.31 -7.15 0.69
C VAL A 156 3.46 -6.90 -0.29
N ILE A 157 4.65 -7.42 0.01
CA ILE A 157 5.82 -7.43 -0.89
C ILE A 157 6.16 -8.84 -1.42
N SER A 158 5.24 -9.80 -1.31
CA SER A 158 5.45 -11.21 -1.72
C SER A 158 5.96 -11.40 -3.14
N GLU A 159 5.47 -10.59 -4.10
CA GLU A 159 5.96 -10.58 -5.48
C GLU A 159 7.48 -10.39 -5.52
N ILE A 160 8.02 -9.44 -4.76
CA ILE A 160 9.46 -9.18 -4.67
C ILE A 160 10.17 -10.25 -3.82
N THR A 161 9.58 -10.62 -2.67
CA THR A 161 10.15 -11.60 -1.73
C THR A 161 10.44 -12.95 -2.39
N ASN A 162 9.56 -13.41 -3.30
CA ASN A 162 9.71 -14.69 -3.98
C ASN A 162 10.95 -14.72 -4.89
N HIS A 163 11.36 -13.58 -5.47
CA HIS A 163 12.52 -13.48 -6.35
C HIS A 163 13.86 -13.49 -5.60
N TYR A 164 13.89 -13.14 -4.31
CA TYR A 164 15.09 -13.30 -3.48
C TYR A 164 15.49 -14.77 -3.25
N CYS A 165 14.67 -15.74 -3.67
CA CYS A 165 14.84 -17.17 -3.40
C CYS A 165 15.31 -18.02 -4.60
N GLY A 166 15.49 -17.42 -5.78
CA GLY A 166 15.83 -18.15 -7.01
C GLY A 166 17.33 -18.41 -7.16
N GLY A 167 17.79 -19.62 -6.85
CA GLY A 167 19.15 -20.08 -7.14
C GLY A 167 19.39 -20.32 -8.64
N SER A 168 20.62 -20.01 -9.09
CA SER A 168 21.37 -20.42 -10.31
C SER A 168 20.74 -20.34 -11.71
N HIS A 169 19.42 -20.25 -11.85
CA HIS A 169 18.74 -20.06 -13.12
C HIS A 169 17.61 -19.06 -12.91
N VAL A 170 17.97 -17.79 -12.95
CA VAL A 170 17.06 -16.66 -12.75
C VAL A 170 16.29 -16.45 -14.06
N PRO A 171 14.97 -16.73 -14.13
CA PRO A 171 14.15 -16.41 -15.29
C PRO A 171 14.29 -14.92 -15.66
N GLU A 172 14.07 -14.58 -16.93
CA GLU A 172 14.23 -13.18 -17.39
C GLU A 172 13.30 -12.20 -16.65
N ALA A 173 12.12 -12.68 -16.21
CA ALA A 173 11.20 -11.94 -15.36
C ALA A 173 11.83 -11.57 -14.00
N ASP A 174 12.51 -12.52 -13.36
CA ASP A 174 13.19 -12.32 -12.08
C ASP A 174 14.37 -11.34 -12.22
N LYS A 175 15.08 -11.36 -13.35
CA LYS A 175 16.12 -10.35 -13.62
C LYS A 175 15.53 -8.95 -13.79
N ALA A 176 14.40 -8.83 -14.47
CA ALA A 176 13.70 -7.55 -14.64
C ALA A 176 13.22 -7.00 -13.30
N VAL A 177 12.66 -7.86 -12.44
CA VAL A 177 12.27 -7.52 -11.07
C VAL A 177 13.48 -7.08 -10.25
N MET A 178 14.56 -7.87 -10.23
CA MET A 178 15.77 -7.52 -9.46
C MET A 178 16.44 -6.24 -9.97
N LYS A 179 16.39 -5.95 -11.28
CA LYS A 179 16.84 -4.67 -11.82
C LYS A 179 16.03 -3.50 -11.27
N GLN A 180 14.71 -3.65 -11.12
CA GLN A 180 13.85 -2.63 -10.52
C GLN A 180 14.11 -2.47 -9.01
N VAL A 181 14.35 -3.57 -8.29
CA VAL A 181 14.73 -3.54 -6.87
C VAL A 181 16.07 -2.84 -6.67
N ASN A 182 17.09 -3.17 -7.46
CA ASN A 182 18.40 -2.52 -7.39
C ASN A 182 18.30 -1.02 -7.70
N ARG A 183 17.46 -0.64 -8.66
CA ARG A 183 17.18 0.76 -8.98
C ARG A 183 16.52 1.46 -7.80
N LEU A 184 15.48 0.87 -7.20
CA LEU A 184 14.82 1.37 -5.99
C LEU A 184 15.81 1.56 -4.84
N GLN A 185 16.70 0.59 -4.60
CA GLN A 185 17.72 0.71 -3.55
C GLN A 185 18.71 1.84 -3.84
N SER A 186 19.15 1.98 -5.08
CA SER A 186 20.02 3.09 -5.51
C SER A 186 19.34 4.45 -5.36
N ASP A 187 18.05 4.54 -5.70
CA ASP A 187 17.28 5.78 -5.64
C ASP A 187 16.99 6.16 -4.19
N ALA A 188 16.68 5.17 -3.36
CA ALA A 188 16.56 5.33 -1.91
C ALA A 188 17.89 5.76 -1.26
N GLU A 189 19.03 5.22 -1.69
CA GLU A 189 20.35 5.65 -1.19
C GLU A 189 20.66 7.09 -1.59
N ARG A 190 20.31 7.50 -2.81
CA ARG A 190 20.45 8.91 -3.25
C ARG A 190 19.57 9.85 -2.43
N ALA A 191 18.30 9.48 -2.22
CA ALA A 191 17.38 10.25 -1.39
C ALA A 191 17.87 10.31 0.06
N PHE A 192 18.27 9.19 0.65
CA PHE A 192 18.81 9.11 2.01
C PHE A 192 20.02 10.04 2.22
N ASN A 193 20.94 10.08 1.25
CA ASN A 193 22.13 10.93 1.33
C ASN A 193 21.85 12.43 1.10
N SER A 194 20.68 12.79 0.58
CA SER A 194 20.26 14.19 0.39
C SER A 194 19.77 14.86 1.66
N PHE A 195 19.41 14.09 2.70
CA PHE A 195 19.07 14.58 4.05
C PHE A 195 20.32 14.93 4.89
N LYS A 196 21.39 15.41 4.25
CA LYS A 196 22.67 15.82 4.87
C LYS A 196 22.78 17.33 4.97
#